data_AF-A0AAD7CMR9-F1
#
_entry.id   AF-A0AAD7CMR9-F1
#
_cell.length_a   1.000
_cell.length_b   1.000
_cell.length_c   1.000
_cell.angle_alpha   90.00
_cell.angle_beta   90.00
_cell.angle_gamma   90.00
#
_symmetry.space_group_name_H-M   'P 1'
#
loop_
_entity.id
_entity.type
_entity.pdbx_description
1 polymer ?
#
loop_
_entity_poly.entity_id
_entity_poly.type
_entity_poly.pdbx_seq_one_letter_code
_entity_poly.pdbx_strand_id
1 'polypeptide(L)'
;MTAEELDARIRTLPPAFGIRHFAKGITPLAQISGPERKAMARILLGCLVGRIPAKGITACRDILDFIYLAQYTTHDDGTLACLKEALDVWHENREFFILAGVRTDFNIPKFHSLIHYIDFIRFFGTTDNYNTEMFERLHIDFAKNGWRASNRRDEFPQMITWLGRQEKLLSRITENHKAPSFLPSLKEYLNQFGNHLPAAQLQAAKLPFSRLDIYHNFKFEPTSLDPAGADDGTATAESSQTVIACPAATDGTPARFDTAIAREKGTGEATGLTGMRVVRVKVLFKLPTQLDNGDPAPRSWPKDPLAYVECFSSFRPSHEPNHNMFAISKPPPRADGSLRGSVIYLSDIRQICQLFPNFGRADVNPQWTSDNVLDQCSSFLLNNWASLYSYQSMW
;
A
#
# COMPACT_ATOMS: atom_id res chain seq x y z
N MET A 1 -4.50 26.81 -2.44
CA MET A 1 -4.80 25.69 -3.37
C MET A 1 -6.28 25.75 -3.68
N THR A 2 -6.67 25.65 -4.94
CA THR A 2 -8.10 25.63 -5.33
C THR A 2 -8.70 24.25 -5.10
N ALA A 3 -10.04 24.16 -5.07
CA ALA A 3 -10.73 22.89 -4.93
C ALA A 3 -10.48 21.97 -6.14
N GLU A 4 -10.46 22.55 -7.34
CA GLU A 4 -10.24 21.83 -8.59
C GLU A 4 -8.87 21.15 -8.64
N GLU A 5 -7.84 21.84 -8.14
CA GLU A 5 -6.48 21.29 -8.08
C GLU A 5 -6.38 20.16 -7.05
N LEU A 6 -7.03 20.29 -5.89
CA LEU A 6 -7.07 19.21 -4.90
C LEU A 6 -7.74 17.97 -5.48
N ASP A 7 -8.89 18.14 -6.13
CA ASP A 7 -9.60 17.05 -6.78
C ASP A 7 -8.81 16.48 -7.96
N ALA A 8 -8.04 17.28 -8.71
CA ALA A 8 -7.11 16.78 -9.72
C ALA A 8 -6.06 15.86 -9.10
N ARG A 9 -5.37 16.30 -8.02
CA ARG A 9 -4.36 15.50 -7.32
C ARG A 9 -4.93 14.17 -6.83
N ILE A 10 -6.09 14.22 -6.18
CA ILE A 10 -6.78 13.05 -5.65
C ILE A 10 -7.15 12.05 -6.75
N ARG A 11 -7.66 12.52 -7.90
CA ARG A 11 -8.02 11.66 -9.03
C ARG A 11 -6.82 10.94 -9.64
N THR A 12 -5.66 11.59 -9.65
CA THR A 12 -4.44 11.01 -10.22
C THR A 12 -3.77 9.96 -9.35
N LEU A 13 -4.18 9.80 -8.08
CA LEU A 13 -3.53 8.85 -7.20
C LEU A 13 -3.65 7.42 -7.75
N PRO A 14 -2.54 6.64 -7.76
CA PRO A 14 -2.60 5.27 -8.21
C PRO A 14 -3.44 4.44 -7.22
N PRO A 15 -4.16 3.42 -7.71
CA PRO A 15 -4.88 2.50 -6.84
C PRO A 15 -3.89 1.74 -5.95
N ALA A 16 -4.27 1.52 -4.69
CA ALA A 16 -3.51 0.74 -3.72
C ALA A 16 -4.47 -0.07 -2.85
N PHE A 17 -4.00 -1.21 -2.34
CA PHE A 17 -4.80 -2.05 -1.43
C PHE A 17 -5.18 -1.27 -0.17
N GLY A 18 -6.44 -1.41 0.27
CA GLY A 18 -6.94 -0.75 1.48
C GLY A 18 -7.16 0.76 1.38
N ILE A 19 -6.87 1.37 0.22
CA ILE A 19 -7.09 2.81 -0.01
C ILE A 19 -8.25 3.02 -0.99
N ARG A 20 -9.20 3.86 -0.59
CA ARG A 20 -10.32 4.24 -1.46
C ARG A 20 -9.84 5.22 -2.53
N HIS A 21 -10.14 4.91 -3.78
CA HIS A 21 -9.94 5.83 -4.89
C HIS A 21 -11.16 6.75 -5.04
N PHE A 22 -10.91 8.05 -5.20
CA PHE A 22 -11.94 9.08 -5.38
C PHE A 22 -11.89 9.60 -6.82
N ALA A 23 -12.49 8.85 -7.75
CA ALA A 23 -12.45 9.14 -9.19
C ALA A 23 -13.04 10.50 -9.60
N LYS A 24 -13.89 11.11 -8.75
CA LYS A 24 -14.47 12.46 -8.96
C LYS A 24 -13.89 13.51 -8.01
N GLY A 25 -12.82 13.19 -7.28
CA GLY A 25 -12.35 14.01 -6.17
C GLY A 25 -13.26 13.90 -4.94
N ILE A 26 -13.07 14.82 -3.99
CA ILE A 26 -13.79 14.86 -2.71
C ILE A 26 -14.75 16.05 -2.62
N THR A 27 -14.55 17.12 -3.40
CA THR A 27 -15.41 18.32 -3.34
C THR A 27 -16.89 18.03 -3.66
N PRO A 28 -17.24 17.10 -4.57
CA PRO A 28 -18.66 16.79 -4.84
C PRO A 28 -19.39 16.02 -3.72
N LEU A 29 -18.70 15.58 -2.67
CA LEU A 29 -19.30 14.75 -1.61
C LEU A 29 -20.13 15.62 -0.65
N ALA A 30 -21.47 15.51 -0.73
CA ALA A 30 -22.38 16.27 0.13
C ALA A 30 -22.49 15.70 1.56
N GLN A 31 -22.38 14.38 1.74
CA GLN A 31 -22.39 13.71 3.04
C GLN A 31 -21.23 12.71 3.11
N ILE A 32 -20.30 12.96 4.04
CA ILE A 32 -19.08 12.17 4.19
C ILE A 32 -19.25 11.17 5.35
N SER A 33 -19.31 9.89 5.00
CA SER A 33 -19.39 8.77 5.93
C SER A 33 -18.09 8.57 6.73
N GLY A 34 -18.15 7.83 7.84
CA GLY A 34 -16.97 7.47 8.64
C GLY A 34 -15.84 6.83 7.82
N PRO A 35 -16.11 5.78 7.02
CA PRO A 35 -15.11 5.16 6.15
C PRO A 35 -14.50 6.13 5.13
N GLU A 36 -15.28 7.06 4.58
CA GLU A 36 -14.77 8.08 3.67
C GLU A 36 -13.84 9.06 4.39
N ARG A 37 -14.16 9.48 5.62
CA ARG A 37 -13.26 10.33 6.42
C ARG A 37 -11.93 9.63 6.71
N LYS A 38 -11.97 8.33 7.09
CA LYS A 38 -10.77 7.52 7.29
C LYS A 38 -9.94 7.45 6.00
N ALA A 39 -10.57 7.20 4.86
CA ALA A 39 -9.88 7.17 3.57
C ALA A 39 -9.29 8.53 3.16
N MET A 40 -9.99 9.63 3.41
CA MET A 40 -9.51 10.98 3.14
C MET A 40 -8.27 11.31 3.98
N ALA A 41 -8.28 10.98 5.27
CA ALA A 41 -7.13 11.22 6.16
C ALA A 41 -5.83 10.57 5.64
N ARG A 42 -5.93 9.38 5.04
CA ARG A 42 -4.79 8.62 4.48
C ARG A 42 -4.15 9.25 3.24
N ILE A 43 -4.85 10.15 2.55
CA ILE A 43 -4.41 10.70 1.24
C ILE A 43 -4.22 12.22 1.23
N LEU A 44 -4.85 12.96 2.15
CA LEU A 44 -4.88 14.41 2.13
C LEU A 44 -3.49 15.04 2.30
N LEU A 45 -2.68 14.56 3.24
CA LEU A 45 -1.35 15.10 3.49
C LEU A 45 -0.50 15.06 2.21
N GLY A 46 -0.46 13.91 1.54
CA GLY A 46 0.26 13.73 0.27
C GLY A 46 -0.21 14.66 -0.84
N CYS A 47 -1.51 14.93 -0.92
CA CYS A 47 -2.07 15.86 -1.91
C CYS A 47 -1.75 17.33 -1.59
N LEU A 48 -1.54 17.69 -0.32
CA LEU A 48 -1.24 19.05 0.10
C LEU A 48 0.24 19.44 -0.08
N VAL A 49 1.14 18.46 -0.13
CA VAL A 49 2.59 18.70 -0.29
C VAL A 49 2.88 19.57 -1.52
N GLY A 50 3.70 20.60 -1.34
CA GLY A 50 4.08 21.55 -2.39
C GLY A 50 3.07 22.67 -2.64
N ARG A 51 1.89 22.66 -2.01
CA ARG A 51 0.86 23.71 -2.19
C ARG A 51 0.61 24.60 -1.01
N ILE A 52 0.72 24.07 0.20
CA ILE A 52 0.59 24.85 1.43
C ILE A 52 1.98 25.05 2.07
N PRO A 53 2.18 26.15 2.83
CA PRO A 53 3.42 26.39 3.55
C PRO A 53 3.77 25.25 4.51
N ALA A 54 5.07 25.11 4.82
CA ALA A 54 5.59 24.06 5.70
C ALA A 54 4.80 23.96 7.01
N LYS A 55 4.52 25.09 7.68
CA LYS A 55 3.71 25.12 8.92
C LYS A 55 2.36 24.38 8.79
N GLY A 56 1.66 24.59 7.68
CA GLY A 56 0.38 23.91 7.43
C GLY A 56 0.54 22.41 7.18
N ILE A 57 1.60 22.01 6.46
CA ILE A 57 1.95 20.60 6.26
C ILE A 57 2.29 19.94 7.61
N THR A 58 3.14 20.57 8.42
CA THR A 58 3.53 20.09 9.74
C THR A 58 2.30 19.92 10.63
N ALA A 59 1.42 20.92 10.74
CA ALA A 59 0.18 20.78 11.49
C ALA A 59 -0.72 19.62 11.00
N CYS A 60 -0.83 19.40 9.69
CA CYS A 60 -1.56 18.25 9.14
C CYS A 60 -0.88 16.91 9.43
N ARG A 61 0.46 16.88 9.41
CA ARG A 61 1.26 15.72 9.76
C ARG A 61 1.06 15.36 11.23
N ASP A 62 1.20 16.32 12.14
CA ASP A 62 1.19 16.08 13.58
C ASP A 62 -0.16 15.58 14.08
N ILE A 63 -1.27 16.08 13.50
CA ILE A 63 -2.58 15.56 13.84
C ILE A 63 -2.76 14.11 13.34
N LEU A 64 -2.15 13.76 12.20
CA LEU A 64 -2.13 12.38 11.73
C LEU A 64 -1.23 11.52 12.62
N ASP A 65 -0.04 11.99 13.00
CA ASP A 65 0.85 11.31 13.96
C ASP A 65 0.09 10.99 15.24
N PHE A 66 -0.59 11.99 15.81
CA PHE A 66 -1.40 11.82 17.01
C PHE A 66 -2.48 10.74 16.83
N ILE A 67 -3.23 10.79 15.73
CA ILE A 67 -4.30 9.82 15.44
C ILE A 67 -3.73 8.41 15.31
N TYR A 68 -2.60 8.24 14.63
CA TYR A 68 -2.00 6.92 14.41
C TYR A 68 -1.35 6.36 15.67
N LEU A 69 -0.59 7.18 16.41
CA LEU A 69 0.00 6.79 17.69
C LEU A 69 -1.08 6.38 18.69
N ALA A 70 -2.18 7.14 18.81
CA ALA A 70 -3.27 6.81 19.73
C ALA A 70 -3.99 5.48 19.40
N GLN A 71 -3.82 4.93 18.19
CA GLN A 71 -4.38 3.65 17.78
C GLN A 71 -3.44 2.46 18.09
N TYR A 72 -2.28 2.70 18.71
CA TYR A 72 -1.39 1.61 19.08
C TYR A 72 -2.07 0.71 20.12
N THR A 73 -1.88 -0.60 19.95
CA THR A 73 -2.38 -1.67 20.82
C THR A 73 -1.58 -1.77 22.12
N THR A 74 -0.40 -1.15 22.17
CA THR A 74 0.45 -1.06 23.35
C THR A 74 1.09 0.32 23.44
N HIS A 75 1.26 0.82 24.67
CA HIS A 75 1.89 2.10 24.93
C HIS A 75 2.93 1.95 26.05
N ASP A 76 4.04 2.64 25.85
CA ASP A 76 5.12 2.85 26.81
C ASP A 76 5.36 4.36 26.99
N ASP A 77 6.27 4.73 27.90
CA ASP A 77 6.56 6.15 28.15
C ASP A 77 7.12 6.87 26.90
N GLY A 78 7.80 6.14 26.01
CA GLY A 78 8.33 6.68 24.75
C GLY A 78 7.22 7.05 23.77
N THR A 79 6.32 6.13 23.47
CA THR A 79 5.17 6.34 22.60
C THR A 79 4.21 7.39 23.16
N LEU A 80 4.02 7.45 24.49
CA LEU A 80 3.26 8.53 25.13
C LEU A 80 3.96 9.89 25.00
N ALA A 81 5.29 9.94 25.09
CA ALA A 81 6.05 11.17 24.83
C ALA A 81 5.92 11.61 23.37
N CYS A 82 5.98 10.69 22.40
CA CYS A 82 5.73 10.99 21.00
C CYS A 82 4.30 11.52 20.78
N LEU A 83 3.30 10.94 21.44
CA LEU A 83 1.91 11.40 21.36
C LEU A 83 1.76 12.84 21.91
N LYS A 84 2.46 13.15 22.99
CA LYS A 84 2.51 14.50 23.58
C LYS A 84 3.18 15.50 22.64
N GLU A 85 4.35 15.13 22.10
CA GLU A 85 5.10 15.95 21.15
C GLU A 85 4.28 16.27 19.90
N ALA A 86 3.62 15.26 19.31
CA ALA A 86 2.72 15.48 18.17
C ALA A 86 1.61 16.50 18.50
N LEU A 87 1.01 16.42 19.69
CA LEU A 87 -0.01 17.38 20.09
C LEU A 87 0.55 18.80 20.28
N ASP A 88 1.75 18.92 20.85
CA ASP A 88 2.41 20.21 21.10
C ASP A 88 2.80 20.90 19.78
N VAL A 89 3.42 20.17 18.85
CA VAL A 89 3.78 20.71 17.52
C VAL A 89 2.52 21.08 16.73
N TRP A 90 1.42 20.32 16.87
CA TRP A 90 0.13 20.72 16.31
C TRP A 90 -0.37 22.06 16.89
N HIS A 91 -0.29 22.25 18.21
CA HIS A 91 -0.70 23.50 18.87
C HIS A 91 0.11 24.71 18.42
N GLU A 92 1.42 24.53 18.19
CA GLU A 92 2.31 25.57 17.68
C GLU A 92 2.00 25.97 16.22
N ASN A 93 1.56 25.02 15.40
CA ASN A 93 1.39 25.24 13.96
C ASN A 93 -0.06 25.48 13.53
N ARG A 94 -1.08 25.11 14.34
CA ARG A 94 -2.51 25.22 13.97
C ARG A 94 -2.96 26.66 13.66
N GLU A 95 -2.30 27.66 14.22
CA GLU A 95 -2.61 29.08 13.98
C GLU A 95 -2.51 29.45 12.49
N PHE A 96 -1.69 28.71 11.72
CA PHE A 96 -1.65 28.83 10.27
C PHE A 96 -3.04 28.80 9.62
N PHE A 97 -3.93 27.91 10.04
CA PHE A 97 -5.27 27.79 9.45
C PHE A 97 -6.19 28.95 9.83
N ILE A 98 -5.95 29.59 10.97
CA ILE A 98 -6.68 30.80 11.39
C ILE A 98 -6.22 31.99 10.56
N LEU A 99 -4.89 32.18 10.47
CA LEU A 99 -4.29 33.26 9.68
C LEU A 99 -4.58 33.13 8.18
N ALA A 100 -4.69 31.92 7.67
CA ALA A 100 -5.10 31.65 6.29
C ALA A 100 -6.61 31.85 6.04
N GLY A 101 -7.39 32.21 7.08
CA GLY A 101 -8.83 32.45 6.98
C GLY A 101 -9.66 31.18 6.76
N VAL A 102 -9.09 29.99 7.00
CA VAL A 102 -9.81 28.71 6.83
C VAL A 102 -10.84 28.52 7.95
N ARG A 103 -10.55 29.02 9.15
CA ARG A 103 -11.47 29.00 10.29
C ARG A 103 -11.16 30.13 11.27
N THR A 104 -12.15 30.50 12.09
CA THR A 104 -12.01 31.49 13.17
C THR A 104 -11.27 30.97 14.39
N ASP A 105 -11.48 29.71 14.76
CA ASP A 105 -10.94 29.10 15.97
C ASP A 105 -10.93 27.55 15.87
N PHE A 106 -10.32 26.90 16.86
CA PHE A 106 -10.31 25.44 17.03
C PHE A 106 -11.01 24.99 18.31
N ASN A 107 -12.00 25.73 18.81
CA ASN A 107 -12.79 25.38 20.01
C ASN A 107 -13.82 24.29 19.69
N ILE A 108 -13.34 23.19 19.14
CA ILE A 108 -14.13 22.05 18.71
C ILE A 108 -13.93 20.97 19.77
N PRO A 109 -15.00 20.39 20.35
CA PRO A 109 -14.89 19.40 21.42
C PRO A 109 -13.93 18.24 21.08
N LYS A 110 -13.90 17.81 19.81
CA LYS A 110 -13.00 16.75 19.32
C LYS A 110 -11.51 17.13 19.31
N PHE A 111 -11.18 18.41 19.14
CA PHE A 111 -9.80 18.88 19.26
C PHE A 111 -9.42 19.10 20.73
N HIS A 112 -10.36 19.58 21.56
CA HIS A 112 -10.14 19.68 23.00
C HIS A 112 -9.93 18.31 23.66
N SER A 113 -10.67 17.28 23.23
CA SER A 113 -10.54 15.94 23.79
C SER A 113 -9.15 15.34 23.65
N LEU A 114 -8.37 15.73 22.63
CA LEU A 114 -7.02 15.21 22.39
C LEU A 114 -6.08 15.43 23.58
N ILE A 115 -6.29 16.51 24.33
CA ILE A 115 -5.49 16.86 25.52
C ILE A 115 -5.60 15.75 26.59
N HIS A 116 -6.74 15.05 26.65
CA HIS A 116 -7.02 14.06 27.69
C HIS A 116 -6.63 12.63 27.29
N TYR A 117 -6.22 12.38 26.03
CA TYR A 117 -5.94 11.02 25.56
C TYR A 117 -4.79 10.36 26.32
N ILE A 118 -3.72 11.11 26.64
CA ILE A 118 -2.56 10.55 27.36
C ILE A 118 -2.99 10.07 28.76
N ASP A 119 -3.77 10.89 29.47
CA ASP A 119 -4.30 10.54 30.78
C ASP A 119 -5.28 9.36 30.68
N PHE A 120 -6.15 9.36 29.66
CA PHE A 120 -7.07 8.25 29.43
C PHE A 120 -6.34 6.95 29.09
N ILE A 121 -5.26 7.00 28.30
CA ILE A 121 -4.46 5.81 28.01
C ILE A 121 -3.80 5.27 29.29
N ARG A 122 -3.31 6.15 30.16
CA ARG A 122 -2.73 5.77 31.46
C ARG A 122 -3.76 5.18 32.43
N PHE A 123 -4.98 5.72 32.46
CA PHE A 123 -6.00 5.30 33.41
C PHE A 123 -6.84 4.11 32.93
N PHE A 124 -7.10 4.00 31.63
CA PHE A 124 -8.08 3.07 31.06
C PHE A 124 -7.47 2.10 30.03
N GLY A 125 -6.17 2.20 29.75
CA GLY A 125 -5.49 1.39 28.74
C GLY A 125 -5.68 1.94 27.32
N THR A 126 -5.31 1.15 26.32
CA THR A 126 -5.33 1.52 24.90
C THR A 126 -6.73 1.88 24.39
N THR A 127 -6.80 2.70 23.34
CA THR A 127 -8.06 3.33 22.88
C THR A 127 -9.09 2.35 22.33
N ASP A 128 -8.65 1.14 21.96
CA ASP A 128 -9.50 0.03 21.55
C ASP A 128 -10.30 -0.59 22.70
N ASN A 129 -9.84 -0.48 23.95
CA ASN A 129 -10.54 -1.03 25.12
C ASN A 129 -11.86 -0.31 25.44
N TYR A 130 -12.06 0.91 24.95
CA TYR A 130 -13.25 1.72 25.25
C TYR A 130 -13.85 2.41 24.02
N ASN A 131 -13.53 1.95 22.81
CA ASN A 131 -14.20 2.41 21.60
C ASN A 131 -15.52 1.66 21.34
N THR A 132 -16.41 2.26 20.54
CA THR A 132 -17.69 1.65 20.16
C THR A 132 -17.64 0.89 18.84
N GLU A 133 -16.48 0.83 18.17
CA GLU A 133 -16.34 0.24 16.83
C GLU A 133 -16.54 -1.28 16.86
N MET A 134 -16.10 -1.96 17.92
CA MET A 134 -16.30 -3.40 18.10
C MET A 134 -17.79 -3.77 18.02
N PHE A 135 -18.66 -3.05 18.73
CA PHE A 135 -20.09 -3.33 18.74
C PHE A 135 -20.77 -3.00 17.40
N GLU A 136 -20.35 -1.92 16.73
CA GLU A 136 -20.90 -1.54 15.41
C GLU A 136 -20.52 -2.56 14.32
N ARG A 137 -19.30 -3.10 14.38
CA ARG A 137 -18.78 -4.10 13.43
C ARG A 137 -19.47 -5.46 13.59
N LEU A 138 -19.65 -5.92 14.84
CA LEU A 138 -20.43 -7.13 15.15
C LEU A 138 -21.85 -7.03 14.58
N HIS A 139 -22.50 -5.87 14.65
CA HIS A 139 -23.84 -5.66 14.07
C HIS A 139 -23.86 -5.68 12.53
N ILE A 140 -22.79 -5.23 11.86
CA ILE A 140 -22.71 -5.29 10.40
C ILE A 140 -22.51 -6.74 9.93
N ASP A 141 -21.57 -7.44 10.55
CA ASP A 141 -21.14 -8.76 10.13
C ASP A 141 -22.15 -9.84 10.51
N PHE A 142 -22.68 -9.80 11.75
CA PHE A 142 -23.61 -10.81 12.24
C PHE A 142 -25.08 -10.54 11.92
N ALA A 143 -25.47 -9.29 11.62
CA ALA A 143 -26.87 -8.98 11.33
C ALA A 143 -27.09 -8.48 9.90
N LYS A 144 -26.43 -7.38 9.48
CA LYS A 144 -26.78 -6.71 8.21
C LYS A 144 -26.40 -7.51 6.96
N ASN A 145 -25.21 -8.08 6.93
CA ASN A 145 -24.71 -8.80 5.75
C ASN A 145 -25.43 -10.13 5.55
N GLY A 146 -25.61 -10.90 6.64
CA GLY A 146 -26.40 -12.12 6.61
C GLY A 146 -27.88 -11.88 6.27
N TRP A 147 -28.50 -10.81 6.82
CA TRP A 147 -29.87 -10.44 6.49
C TRP A 147 -30.06 -10.04 5.02
N ARG A 148 -29.11 -9.32 4.43
CA ARG A 148 -29.19 -8.91 3.02
C ARG A 148 -29.04 -10.08 2.05
N ALA A 149 -28.32 -11.11 2.45
CA ALA A 149 -28.09 -12.30 1.64
C ALA A 149 -29.15 -13.40 1.83
N SER A 150 -30.00 -13.30 2.85
CA SER A 150 -31.09 -14.24 3.06
C SER A 150 -32.29 -13.92 2.16
N ASN A 151 -33.13 -14.92 1.93
CA ASN A 151 -34.43 -14.72 1.28
C ASN A 151 -35.48 -14.09 2.24
N ARG A 152 -35.03 -13.66 3.44
CA ARG A 152 -35.83 -13.04 4.53
C ARG A 152 -36.95 -13.93 5.07
N ARG A 153 -36.82 -15.25 4.95
CA ARG A 153 -37.75 -16.24 5.50
C ARG A 153 -36.96 -17.35 6.16
N ASP A 154 -37.00 -17.43 7.49
CA ASP A 154 -36.18 -18.37 8.28
C ASP A 154 -34.68 -18.14 8.04
N GLU A 155 -34.26 -16.93 8.37
CA GLU A 155 -32.98 -16.31 8.01
C GLU A 155 -31.79 -16.85 8.80
N PHE A 156 -31.99 -17.31 10.03
CA PHE A 156 -30.90 -17.71 10.93
C PHE A 156 -30.01 -18.83 10.35
N PRO A 157 -30.57 -19.94 9.82
CA PRO A 157 -29.76 -20.99 9.17
C PRO A 157 -29.07 -20.54 7.88
N GLN A 158 -29.68 -19.60 7.15
CA GLN A 158 -29.17 -19.07 5.88
C GLN A 158 -27.96 -18.16 6.11
N MET A 159 -27.97 -17.37 7.19
CA MET A 159 -26.87 -16.51 7.60
C MET A 159 -25.62 -17.33 7.97
N ILE A 160 -25.80 -18.48 8.64
CA ILE A 160 -24.72 -19.42 8.96
C ILE A 160 -24.15 -20.08 7.70
N THR A 161 -24.99 -20.37 6.70
CA THR A 161 -24.59 -21.01 5.45
C THR A 161 -23.87 -20.04 4.49
N TRP A 162 -24.18 -18.75 4.56
CA TRP A 162 -23.60 -17.69 3.72
C TRP A 162 -22.10 -17.43 3.99
N LEU A 163 -21.66 -17.56 5.25
CA LEU A 163 -20.28 -17.35 5.68
C LEU A 163 -19.26 -18.33 5.04
N GLY A 164 -19.70 -19.40 4.38
CA GLY A 164 -18.86 -20.53 3.99
C GLY A 164 -18.38 -20.62 2.52
N ARG A 165 -18.62 -19.67 1.61
CA ARG A 165 -18.29 -19.90 0.16
C ARG A 165 -17.95 -18.64 -0.64
N GLN A 166 -16.70 -18.50 -1.15
CA GLN A 166 -16.38 -17.90 -2.48
C GLN A 166 -14.89 -18.08 -2.91
N GLU A 167 -14.62 -18.62 -4.12
CA GLU A 167 -13.34 -18.56 -4.87
C GLU A 167 -13.52 -18.52 -6.43
N LYS A 168 -12.65 -17.73 -7.11
CA LYS A 168 -11.89 -17.82 -8.41
C LYS A 168 -12.48 -18.21 -9.80
N LEU A 169 -11.94 -17.57 -10.90
CA LEU A 169 -11.14 -18.22 -12.00
C LEU A 169 -10.56 -17.25 -13.09
N LEU A 170 -9.67 -17.79 -13.96
CA LEU A 170 -8.38 -17.20 -14.38
C LEU A 170 -7.94 -17.67 -15.79
N SER A 171 -8.33 -17.00 -16.90
CA SER A 171 -8.09 -17.57 -18.25
C SER A 171 -7.46 -16.67 -19.33
N ARG A 172 -6.85 -15.51 -19.03
CA ARG A 172 -6.35 -14.60 -20.10
C ARG A 172 -5.08 -13.83 -19.74
N ILE A 173 -3.92 -14.47 -19.82
CA ILE A 173 -2.69 -13.91 -19.22
C ILE A 173 -1.65 -13.45 -20.24
N THR A 174 -1.28 -14.21 -21.27
CA THR A 174 -0.05 -13.85 -21.99
C THR A 174 -0.17 -12.63 -22.93
N GLU A 175 -1.37 -12.34 -23.45
CA GLU A 175 -1.60 -11.15 -24.29
C GLU A 175 -1.99 -9.90 -23.49
N ASN A 176 -2.64 -10.08 -22.33
CA ASN A 176 -3.19 -8.96 -21.55
C ASN A 176 -2.11 -8.20 -20.75
N HIS A 177 -1.05 -8.88 -20.29
CA HIS A 177 -0.08 -8.37 -19.30
C HIS A 177 0.94 -7.36 -19.79
N LYS A 178 0.99 -7.05 -21.10
CA LYS A 178 1.88 -6.03 -21.68
C LYS A 178 3.31 -6.04 -21.08
N ALA A 179 3.88 -7.22 -20.87
CA ALA A 179 5.18 -7.43 -20.20
C ALA A 179 6.21 -7.98 -21.20
N PRO A 180 6.73 -7.15 -22.14
CA PRO A 180 7.62 -7.62 -23.21
C PRO A 180 8.98 -8.10 -22.70
N SER A 181 9.44 -7.59 -21.55
CA SER A 181 10.72 -7.96 -20.94
C SER A 181 10.64 -9.17 -20.02
N PHE A 182 9.47 -9.78 -19.87
CA PHE A 182 9.26 -10.93 -18.98
C PHE A 182 10.17 -12.11 -19.35
N LEU A 183 10.20 -12.49 -20.63
CA LEU A 183 11.04 -13.59 -21.12
C LEU A 183 12.55 -13.30 -20.98
N PRO A 184 13.06 -12.12 -21.36
CA PRO A 184 14.45 -11.73 -21.09
C PRO A 184 14.88 -11.83 -19.61
N SER A 185 14.06 -11.31 -18.69
CA SER A 185 14.38 -11.33 -17.25
C SER A 185 14.24 -12.72 -16.63
N LEU A 186 13.31 -13.54 -17.12
CA LEU A 186 13.18 -14.94 -16.71
C LEU A 186 14.41 -15.77 -17.12
N LYS A 187 14.93 -15.54 -18.34
CA LYS A 187 16.18 -16.17 -18.81
C LYS A 187 17.38 -15.78 -17.95
N GLU A 188 17.53 -14.49 -17.62
CA GLU A 188 18.58 -13.98 -16.71
C GLU A 188 18.53 -14.60 -15.31
N TYR A 189 17.33 -14.76 -14.75
CA TYR A 189 17.15 -15.38 -13.45
C TYR A 189 17.50 -16.88 -13.45
N LEU A 190 17.02 -17.63 -14.45
CA LEU A 190 17.30 -19.06 -14.57
C LEU A 190 18.77 -19.37 -14.84
N ASN A 191 19.48 -18.44 -15.50
CA ASN A 191 20.91 -18.56 -15.75
C ASN A 191 21.78 -18.53 -14.47
N GLN A 192 21.21 -18.16 -13.32
CA GLN A 192 21.87 -18.23 -12.01
C GLN A 192 21.95 -19.67 -11.47
N PHE A 193 21.16 -20.59 -12.03
CA PHE A 193 21.00 -21.98 -11.55
C PHE A 193 21.47 -23.04 -12.56
N GLY A 194 22.13 -22.62 -13.64
CA GLY A 194 22.61 -23.46 -14.75
C GLY A 194 24.03 -23.10 -15.20
N ASN A 195 24.37 -23.36 -16.46
CA ASN A 195 25.74 -23.26 -17.01
C ASN A 195 26.30 -21.82 -17.18
N HIS A 196 25.69 -20.79 -16.57
CA HIS A 196 26.10 -19.38 -16.64
C HIS A 196 26.47 -18.90 -18.05
N LEU A 197 25.49 -18.87 -18.94
CA LEU A 197 25.68 -18.38 -20.30
C LEU A 197 25.93 -16.87 -20.34
N PRO A 198 26.80 -16.37 -21.25
CA PRO A 198 26.95 -14.94 -21.52
C PRO A 198 25.63 -14.29 -21.97
N ALA A 199 25.39 -13.02 -21.59
CA ALA A 199 24.13 -12.32 -21.80
C ALA A 199 23.62 -12.34 -23.26
N ALA A 200 24.52 -12.21 -24.25
CA ALA A 200 24.17 -12.26 -25.67
C ALA A 200 23.66 -13.64 -26.12
N GLN A 201 24.24 -14.72 -25.59
CA GLN A 201 23.82 -16.10 -25.88
C GLN A 201 22.55 -16.46 -25.10
N LEU A 202 22.38 -15.91 -23.90
CA LEU A 202 21.22 -16.13 -23.06
C LEU A 202 19.94 -15.59 -23.68
N GLN A 203 19.98 -14.39 -24.28
CA GLN A 203 18.80 -13.81 -24.92
C GLN A 203 18.36 -14.61 -26.16
N ALA A 204 19.32 -15.21 -26.90
CA ALA A 204 19.06 -16.08 -28.05
C ALA A 204 18.64 -17.51 -27.67
N ALA A 205 18.95 -17.96 -26.45
CA ALA A 205 18.61 -19.30 -25.98
C ALA A 205 17.09 -19.46 -25.83
N LYS A 206 16.55 -20.58 -26.33
CA LYS A 206 15.16 -20.96 -26.08
C LYS A 206 15.06 -21.49 -24.65
N LEU A 207 14.04 -21.04 -23.91
CA LEU A 207 13.74 -21.64 -22.61
C LEU A 207 13.33 -23.11 -22.83
N PRO A 208 13.68 -24.03 -21.91
CA PRO A 208 13.33 -25.44 -22.03
C PRO A 208 11.84 -25.72 -21.71
N PHE A 209 11.04 -24.67 -21.54
CA PHE A 209 9.60 -24.72 -21.33
C PHE A 209 8.93 -23.56 -22.07
N SER A 210 7.69 -23.76 -22.52
CA SER A 210 6.89 -22.77 -23.24
C SER A 210 5.71 -22.23 -22.41
N ARG A 211 5.47 -22.81 -21.22
CA ARG A 211 4.34 -22.48 -20.34
C ARG A 211 4.80 -22.26 -18.91
N LEU A 212 4.09 -21.38 -18.22
CA LEU A 212 4.41 -20.93 -16.88
C LEU A 212 3.11 -20.56 -16.15
N ASP A 213 2.95 -21.02 -14.91
CA ASP A 213 1.77 -20.71 -14.11
C ASP A 213 1.86 -19.26 -13.63
N ILE A 214 0.87 -18.44 -13.99
CA ILE A 214 0.82 -17.02 -13.63
C ILE A 214 -0.40 -16.75 -12.74
N TYR A 215 -0.21 -15.90 -11.73
CA TYR A 215 -1.23 -15.46 -10.79
C TYR A 215 -1.49 -13.96 -10.95
N HIS A 216 -2.71 -13.53 -10.64
CA HIS A 216 -3.15 -12.13 -10.75
C HIS A 216 -3.16 -11.38 -9.43
N ASN A 217 -3.20 -12.14 -8.34
CA ASN A 217 -3.08 -11.61 -7.01
C ASN A 217 -2.32 -12.61 -6.14
N PHE A 218 -1.72 -12.08 -5.10
CA PHE A 218 -1.12 -12.86 -4.03
C PHE A 218 -1.51 -12.23 -2.71
N LYS A 219 -2.02 -13.07 -1.82
CA LYS A 219 -2.43 -12.68 -0.47
C LYS A 219 -1.37 -13.16 0.50
N PHE A 220 -0.91 -12.29 1.38
CA PHE A 220 0.06 -12.61 2.43
C PHE A 220 -0.24 -11.86 3.71
N GLU A 221 0.35 -12.33 4.79
CA GLU A 221 0.28 -11.69 6.09
C GLU A 221 1.62 -11.01 6.38
N PRO A 222 1.64 -9.68 6.58
CA PRO A 222 2.84 -9.00 7.01
C PRO A 222 3.32 -9.53 8.36
N THR A 223 4.63 -9.45 8.62
CA THR A 223 5.21 -9.86 9.90
C THR A 223 4.61 -9.01 11.03
N SER A 224 4.07 -9.65 12.07
CA SER A 224 3.57 -8.94 13.27
C SER A 224 4.67 -8.09 13.89
N LEU A 225 4.33 -6.87 14.29
CA LEU A 225 5.22 -5.95 14.99
C LEU A 225 5.06 -6.03 16.52
N ASP A 226 3.99 -6.69 17.00
CA ASP A 226 3.70 -6.86 18.42
C ASP A 226 4.25 -8.21 18.93
N PRO A 227 5.30 -8.23 19.78
CA PRO A 227 5.84 -9.46 20.34
C PRO A 227 4.87 -10.13 21.35
N ALA A 228 3.94 -9.37 21.94
CA ALA A 228 2.98 -9.87 22.93
C ALA A 228 1.73 -10.54 22.32
N GLY A 229 1.43 -10.30 21.03
CA GLY A 229 0.27 -10.86 20.32
C GLY A 229 0.59 -12.07 19.44
N ALA A 230 1.85 -12.55 19.45
CA ALA A 230 2.30 -13.63 18.58
C ALA A 230 1.71 -15.01 18.94
N ASP A 231 1.15 -15.18 20.14
CA ASP A 231 0.82 -16.50 20.71
C ASP A 231 -0.68 -16.84 20.70
N ASP A 232 -1.57 -15.92 20.33
CA ASP A 232 -3.02 -16.12 20.58
C ASP A 232 -3.80 -16.72 19.39
N GLY A 233 -3.12 -17.25 18.37
CA GLY A 233 -3.72 -18.07 17.30
C GLY A 233 -4.86 -17.43 16.47
N THR A 234 -5.21 -16.18 16.76
CA THR A 234 -6.31 -15.43 16.15
C THR A 234 -5.72 -14.45 15.14
N ALA A 235 -5.07 -15.01 14.11
CA ALA A 235 -4.82 -14.27 12.88
C ALA A 235 -6.18 -13.89 12.28
N THR A 236 -6.67 -12.70 12.64
CA THR A 236 -7.88 -12.16 12.02
C THR A 236 -7.57 -11.91 10.55
N ALA A 237 -8.50 -12.28 9.66
CA ALA A 237 -8.39 -12.09 8.21
C ALA A 237 -8.14 -10.61 7.77
N GLU A 238 -8.11 -9.68 8.72
CA GLU A 238 -7.98 -8.23 8.58
C GLU A 238 -6.54 -7.72 8.50
N SER A 239 -5.54 -8.50 8.94
CA SER A 239 -4.12 -8.15 8.78
C SER A 239 -3.56 -8.51 7.40
N SER A 240 -4.29 -9.32 6.65
CA SER A 240 -3.85 -9.85 5.36
C SER A 240 -3.88 -8.79 4.25
N GLN A 241 -2.79 -8.72 3.49
CA GLN A 241 -2.62 -7.80 2.37
C GLN A 241 -2.73 -8.58 1.06
N THR A 242 -3.38 -7.98 0.05
CA THR A 242 -3.50 -8.58 -1.28
C THR A 242 -2.82 -7.69 -2.32
N VAL A 243 -1.71 -8.18 -2.87
CA VAL A 243 -1.00 -7.54 -3.99
C VAL A 243 -1.70 -7.93 -5.28
N ILE A 244 -2.03 -6.94 -6.10
CA ILE A 244 -2.62 -7.16 -7.43
C ILE A 244 -1.58 -6.88 -8.52
N ALA A 245 -1.40 -7.86 -9.40
CA ALA A 245 -0.63 -7.77 -10.63
C ALA A 245 -1.53 -8.23 -11.78
N CYS A 246 -2.50 -7.38 -12.10
CA CYS A 246 -3.52 -7.63 -13.09
C CYS A 246 -3.26 -6.83 -14.37
N PRO A 247 -3.40 -7.47 -15.53
CA PRO A 247 -3.31 -6.79 -16.80
C PRO A 247 -4.59 -6.00 -17.10
N ALA A 248 -4.57 -5.22 -18.18
CA ALA A 248 -5.80 -4.67 -18.72
C ALA A 248 -6.67 -5.81 -19.25
N ALA A 249 -7.96 -5.78 -18.94
CA ALA A 249 -8.90 -6.77 -19.45
C ALA A 249 -9.49 -6.31 -20.79
N THR A 250 -9.94 -7.28 -21.59
CA THR A 250 -10.59 -7.06 -22.89
C THR A 250 -11.91 -6.29 -22.81
N ASP A 251 -12.51 -6.20 -21.62
CA ASP A 251 -13.75 -5.44 -21.36
C ASP A 251 -13.50 -3.93 -21.15
N GLY A 252 -12.24 -3.48 -21.27
CA GLY A 252 -11.85 -2.09 -21.08
C GLY A 252 -11.39 -1.76 -19.65
N THR A 253 -11.41 -2.71 -18.72
CA THR A 253 -10.86 -2.50 -17.38
C THR A 253 -9.35 -2.24 -17.47
N PRO A 254 -8.85 -1.13 -16.90
CA PRO A 254 -7.43 -0.78 -16.98
C PRO A 254 -6.55 -1.78 -16.22
N ALA A 255 -5.28 -1.84 -16.61
CA ALA A 255 -4.31 -2.68 -15.91
C ALA A 255 -4.06 -2.16 -14.49
N ARG A 256 -3.86 -3.06 -13.54
CA ARG A 256 -3.53 -2.72 -12.16
C ARG A 256 -2.30 -3.48 -11.71
N PHE A 257 -1.25 -2.73 -11.42
CA PHE A 257 0.00 -3.25 -10.90
C PHE A 257 0.35 -2.50 -9.62
N ASP A 258 0.13 -3.15 -8.48
CA ASP A 258 0.32 -2.56 -7.16
C ASP A 258 1.82 -2.37 -6.87
N THR A 259 2.10 -1.35 -6.05
CA THR A 259 3.44 -1.09 -5.52
C THR A 259 3.61 -1.73 -4.14
N ALA A 260 4.79 -2.28 -3.89
CA ALA A 260 5.12 -2.98 -2.66
C ALA A 260 6.56 -2.66 -2.22
N ILE A 261 6.87 -2.90 -0.95
CA ILE A 261 8.22 -2.84 -0.41
C ILE A 261 8.76 -4.27 -0.39
N ALA A 262 9.92 -4.48 -1.01
CA ALA A 262 10.59 -5.77 -1.08
C ALA A 262 12.03 -5.69 -0.57
N ARG A 263 12.55 -6.80 -0.06
CA ARG A 263 13.95 -6.93 0.37
C ARG A 263 14.90 -6.85 -0.82
N GLU A 264 15.98 -6.09 -0.65
CA GLU A 264 17.11 -6.07 -1.58
C GLU A 264 18.07 -7.23 -1.24
N LYS A 265 18.54 -7.96 -2.26
CA LYS A 265 19.45 -9.10 -2.06
C LYS A 265 20.76 -8.62 -1.42
N GLY A 266 21.13 -9.18 -0.27
CA GLY A 266 22.46 -9.01 0.34
C GLY A 266 22.58 -7.96 1.45
N THR A 267 21.49 -7.31 1.86
CA THR A 267 21.49 -6.35 2.98
C THR A 267 20.46 -6.79 4.01
N GLY A 268 20.93 -7.31 5.14
CA GLY A 268 20.10 -7.82 6.22
C GLY A 268 20.07 -6.85 7.39
N GLU A 269 18.91 -6.24 7.62
CA GLU A 269 18.45 -5.81 8.93
C GLU A 269 16.92 -5.89 8.96
N ALA A 270 16.35 -6.19 10.13
CA ALA A 270 14.92 -6.48 10.30
C ALA A 270 14.07 -5.25 10.61
N THR A 271 14.68 -4.06 10.73
CA THR A 271 14.04 -2.83 11.22
C THR A 271 14.16 -1.69 10.20
N GLY A 272 13.03 -1.03 9.92
CA GLY A 272 12.93 0.11 9.00
C GLY A 272 13.04 -0.23 7.51
N LEU A 273 13.42 0.78 6.71
CA LEU A 273 13.54 0.70 5.24
C LEU A 273 14.96 0.36 4.75
N THR A 274 15.92 0.16 5.65
CA THR A 274 17.30 -0.22 5.31
C THR A 274 17.31 -1.59 4.63
N GLY A 275 17.97 -1.69 3.48
CA GLY A 275 18.00 -2.94 2.69
C GLY A 275 16.66 -3.29 2.03
N MET A 276 15.70 -2.35 2.00
CA MET A 276 14.43 -2.50 1.31
C MET A 276 14.40 -1.61 0.07
N ARG A 277 13.44 -1.90 -0.83
CA ARG A 277 13.19 -1.09 -2.02
C ARG A 277 11.73 -1.11 -2.41
N VAL A 278 11.23 0.01 -2.94
CA VAL A 278 9.91 0.03 -3.58
C VAL A 278 9.97 -0.66 -4.94
N VAL A 279 9.02 -1.54 -5.19
CA VAL A 279 8.87 -2.28 -6.44
C VAL A 279 7.43 -2.20 -6.93
N ARG A 280 7.21 -2.17 -8.24
CA ARG A 280 5.90 -2.37 -8.86
C ARG A 280 5.79 -3.81 -9.30
N VAL A 281 4.79 -4.54 -8.80
CA VAL A 281 4.65 -5.97 -9.07
C VAL A 281 3.93 -6.16 -10.40
N LYS A 282 4.59 -6.83 -11.36
CA LYS A 282 4.12 -6.93 -12.75
C LYS A 282 3.62 -8.31 -13.10
N VAL A 283 4.32 -9.37 -12.67
CA VAL A 283 3.93 -10.76 -12.94
C VAL A 283 4.16 -11.59 -11.69
N LEU A 284 3.19 -12.39 -11.28
CA LEU A 284 3.33 -13.38 -10.20
C LEU A 284 3.35 -14.76 -10.84
N PHE A 285 4.30 -15.64 -10.51
CA PHE A 285 4.41 -16.92 -11.20
C PHE A 285 5.10 -18.05 -10.43
N LYS A 286 5.00 -19.27 -10.95
CA LYS A 286 5.82 -20.43 -10.54
C LYS A 286 6.55 -21.03 -11.73
N LEU A 287 7.77 -21.50 -11.49
CA LEU A 287 8.50 -22.27 -12.49
C LEU A 287 7.86 -23.66 -12.68
N PRO A 288 7.85 -24.21 -13.90
CA PRO A 288 7.25 -25.50 -14.16
C PRO A 288 8.07 -26.63 -13.53
N THR A 289 7.39 -27.70 -13.12
CA THR A 289 8.01 -28.90 -12.53
C THR A 289 8.46 -29.92 -13.58
N GLN A 290 8.00 -29.79 -14.82
CA GLN A 290 8.38 -30.58 -15.99
C GLN A 290 8.65 -29.66 -17.18
N LEU A 291 9.61 -30.05 -18.01
CA LEU A 291 10.02 -29.34 -19.22
C LEU A 291 9.17 -29.78 -20.42
N ASP A 292 9.22 -29.02 -21.51
CA ASP A 292 8.41 -29.31 -22.72
C ASP A 292 8.78 -30.66 -23.38
N ASN A 293 10.00 -31.13 -23.16
CA ASN A 293 10.48 -32.42 -23.65
C ASN A 293 10.09 -33.61 -22.75
N GLY A 294 9.34 -33.37 -21.67
CA GLY A 294 8.91 -34.38 -20.70
C GLY A 294 9.91 -34.66 -19.58
N ASP A 295 11.11 -34.06 -19.61
CA ASP A 295 12.10 -34.22 -18.55
C ASP A 295 11.66 -33.46 -17.28
N PRO A 296 12.05 -33.92 -16.08
CA PRO A 296 11.83 -33.17 -14.86
C PRO A 296 12.64 -31.87 -14.87
N ALA A 297 12.06 -30.81 -14.30
CA ALA A 297 12.78 -29.54 -14.15
C ALA A 297 14.06 -29.73 -13.30
N PRO A 298 15.14 -28.97 -13.57
CA PRO A 298 16.37 -29.05 -12.80
C PRO A 298 16.13 -28.88 -11.29
N ARG A 299 16.75 -29.74 -10.47
CA ARG A 299 16.61 -29.69 -9.01
C ARG A 299 17.12 -28.38 -8.40
N SER A 300 18.00 -27.67 -9.10
CA SER A 300 18.53 -26.36 -8.70
C SER A 300 17.52 -25.23 -8.85
N TRP A 301 16.41 -25.43 -9.56
CA TRP A 301 15.42 -24.39 -9.74
C TRP A 301 14.62 -24.12 -8.46
N PRO A 302 14.29 -22.84 -8.20
CA PRO A 302 13.42 -22.50 -7.09
C PRO A 302 12.03 -23.10 -7.30
N LYS A 303 11.51 -23.69 -6.22
CA LYS A 303 10.17 -24.31 -6.19
C LYS A 303 9.11 -23.34 -5.66
N ASP A 304 9.54 -22.32 -4.94
CA ASP A 304 8.67 -21.31 -4.35
C ASP A 304 8.14 -20.34 -5.41
N PRO A 305 6.96 -19.72 -5.18
CA PRO A 305 6.44 -18.71 -6.08
C PRO A 305 7.36 -17.47 -6.16
N LEU A 306 7.40 -16.89 -7.36
CA LEU A 306 8.24 -15.75 -7.74
C LEU A 306 7.38 -14.58 -8.22
N ALA A 307 7.95 -13.38 -8.20
CA ALA A 307 7.41 -12.21 -8.86
C ALA A 307 8.45 -11.57 -9.79
N TYR A 308 8.01 -11.15 -10.98
CA TYR A 308 8.72 -10.14 -11.76
C TYR A 308 8.24 -8.75 -11.32
N VAL A 309 9.18 -7.90 -10.99
CA VAL A 309 8.92 -6.57 -10.45
C VAL A 309 9.74 -5.51 -11.17
N GLU A 310 9.18 -4.31 -11.32
CA GLU A 310 9.91 -3.11 -11.75
C GLU A 310 10.44 -2.38 -10.51
N CYS A 311 11.75 -2.14 -10.47
CA CYS A 311 12.40 -1.54 -9.31
C CYS A 311 12.42 -0.02 -9.39
N PHE A 312 12.03 0.66 -8.31
CA PHE A 312 12.30 2.08 -8.12
C PHE A 312 13.72 2.30 -7.57
N SER A 313 14.09 3.56 -7.34
CA SER A 313 15.32 3.92 -6.64
C SER A 313 15.37 3.30 -5.24
N SER A 314 16.57 3.00 -4.75
CA SER A 314 16.79 2.68 -3.34
C SER A 314 16.35 3.85 -2.45
N PHE A 315 15.96 3.55 -1.21
CA PHE A 315 15.64 4.58 -0.22
C PHE A 315 16.85 5.47 0.05
N ARG A 316 16.61 6.77 0.17
CA ARG A 316 17.59 7.69 0.73
C ARG A 316 17.55 7.60 2.26
N PRO A 317 18.65 7.88 2.97
CA PRO A 317 18.71 7.78 4.42
C PRO A 317 17.76 8.76 5.14
N SER A 318 17.37 9.85 4.48
CA SER A 318 16.56 10.91 5.07
C SER A 318 15.16 10.96 4.45
N HIS A 319 14.14 11.05 5.29
CA HIS A 319 12.80 11.48 4.91
C HIS A 319 12.71 13.00 4.87
N GLU A 320 11.68 13.54 4.22
CA GLU A 320 11.42 14.98 4.22
C GLU A 320 10.86 15.42 5.59
N PRO A 321 11.44 16.43 6.25
CA PRO A 321 11.15 16.73 7.65
C PRO A 321 9.74 17.30 7.89
N ASN A 322 9.12 17.92 6.89
CA ASN A 322 7.80 18.56 7.08
C ASN A 322 6.65 17.55 7.04
N HIS A 323 6.79 16.43 6.33
CA HIS A 323 5.70 15.47 6.11
C HIS A 323 6.09 13.99 6.34
N ASN A 324 7.34 13.72 6.72
CA ASN A 324 7.88 12.40 7.06
C ASN A 324 7.75 11.32 5.98
N MET A 325 7.54 11.71 4.72
CA MET A 325 7.48 10.76 3.59
C MET A 325 8.83 10.66 2.90
N PHE A 326 9.16 9.46 2.42
CA PHE A 326 10.40 9.21 1.67
C PHE A 326 10.20 9.55 0.19
N ALA A 327 11.13 10.30 -0.38
CA ALA A 327 11.17 10.57 -1.81
C ALA A 327 11.73 9.36 -2.58
N ILE A 328 11.00 8.93 -3.61
CA ILE A 328 11.31 7.79 -4.47
C ILE A 328 11.36 8.28 -5.91
N SER A 329 12.28 7.76 -6.72
CA SER A 329 12.33 8.06 -8.15
C SER A 329 12.24 6.80 -8.99
N LYS A 330 11.63 6.94 -10.16
CA LYS A 330 11.65 5.92 -11.20
C LYS A 330 12.99 6.05 -11.94
N PRO A 331 13.83 4.99 -11.97
CA PRO A 331 15.09 5.06 -12.69
C PRO A 331 14.83 5.25 -14.19
N PRO A 332 15.71 5.96 -14.91
CA PRO A 332 15.55 6.12 -16.36
C PRO A 332 15.58 4.75 -17.04
N PRO A 333 14.86 4.59 -18.17
CA PRO A 333 14.97 3.40 -19.00
C PRO A 333 16.43 3.13 -19.38
N ARG A 334 16.78 1.86 -19.55
CA ARG A 334 18.06 1.47 -20.12
C ARG A 334 18.17 1.98 -21.57
N ALA A 335 19.38 1.93 -22.13
CA ALA A 335 19.63 2.38 -23.51
C ALA A 335 18.81 1.62 -24.57
N ASP A 336 18.35 0.40 -24.25
CA ASP A 336 17.46 -0.43 -25.06
C ASP A 336 15.96 -0.14 -24.85
N GLY A 337 15.63 0.89 -24.05
CA GLY A 337 14.25 1.26 -23.70
C GLY A 337 13.61 0.38 -22.61
N SER A 338 14.30 -0.63 -22.10
CA SER A 338 13.76 -1.51 -21.05
C SER A 338 13.77 -0.85 -19.68
N LEU A 339 12.71 -1.11 -18.89
CA LEU A 339 12.66 -0.71 -17.48
C LEU A 339 13.52 -1.66 -16.63
N ARG A 340 14.05 -1.16 -15.52
CA ARG A 340 14.85 -1.97 -14.59
C ARG A 340 13.95 -2.93 -13.82
N GLY A 341 13.82 -4.15 -14.32
CA GLY A 341 13.09 -5.23 -13.65
C GLY A 341 14.00 -6.26 -13.00
N SER A 342 13.47 -6.98 -12.01
CA SER A 342 14.12 -8.13 -11.37
C SER A 342 13.09 -9.21 -11.05
N VAL A 343 13.57 -10.44 -10.88
CA VAL A 343 12.77 -11.54 -10.34
C VAL A 343 13.15 -11.75 -8.87
N ILE A 344 12.14 -11.74 -8.00
CA ILE A 344 12.27 -11.91 -6.54
C ILE A 344 11.35 -13.04 -6.07
N TYR A 345 11.60 -13.57 -4.87
CA TYR A 345 10.62 -14.48 -4.25
C TYR A 345 9.42 -13.70 -3.74
N LEU A 346 8.24 -14.32 -3.73
CA LEU A 346 7.08 -13.66 -3.08
C LEU A 346 7.31 -13.41 -1.59
N SER A 347 8.12 -14.24 -0.93
CA SER A 347 8.55 -14.05 0.47
C SER A 347 9.49 -12.86 0.70
N ASP A 348 10.04 -12.28 -0.38
CA ASP A 348 10.83 -11.05 -0.31
C ASP A 348 9.94 -9.80 -0.23
N ILE A 349 8.66 -9.90 -0.63
CA ILE A 349 7.68 -8.83 -0.50
C ILE A 349 7.24 -8.73 0.97
N ARG A 350 7.42 -7.55 1.55
CA ARG A 350 7.17 -7.29 2.98
C ARG A 350 5.82 -6.65 3.25
N GLN A 351 5.43 -5.69 2.42
CA GLN A 351 4.18 -4.97 2.55
C GLN A 351 3.81 -4.26 1.25
N ILE A 352 2.52 -3.99 1.06
CA ILE A 352 2.03 -3.08 0.02
C ILE A 352 2.33 -1.64 0.44
N CYS A 353 2.59 -0.78 -0.54
CA CYS A 353 2.73 0.64 -0.30
C CYS A 353 1.96 1.45 -1.33
N GLN A 354 1.50 2.64 -0.93
CA GLN A 354 0.94 3.62 -1.84
C GLN A 354 2.00 4.68 -2.15
N LEU A 355 2.07 5.09 -3.41
CA LEU A 355 2.92 6.19 -3.87
C LEU A 355 2.07 7.40 -4.24
N PHE A 356 2.43 8.57 -3.72
CA PHE A 356 1.94 9.84 -4.24
C PHE A 356 2.85 10.30 -5.37
N PRO A 357 2.32 10.74 -6.53
CA PRO A 357 3.12 11.50 -7.48
C PRO A 357 3.67 12.74 -6.78
N ASN A 358 4.96 13.05 -6.99
CA ASN A 358 5.51 14.30 -6.47
C ASN A 358 4.99 15.46 -7.33
N PHE A 359 3.87 16.05 -6.91
CA PHE A 359 3.21 17.13 -7.65
C PHE A 359 4.00 18.44 -7.68
N GLY A 360 4.93 18.63 -6.73
CA GLY A 360 5.65 19.89 -6.57
C GLY A 360 4.71 21.10 -6.39
N ARG A 361 5.17 22.27 -6.82
CA ARG A 361 4.42 23.54 -6.74
C ARG A 361 3.51 23.80 -7.94
N ALA A 362 3.70 23.05 -9.03
CA ALA A 362 2.94 23.20 -10.28
C ALA A 362 1.57 22.50 -10.20
N ASP A 363 0.69 22.89 -11.11
CA ASP A 363 -0.59 22.21 -11.39
C ASP A 363 -0.35 20.79 -11.87
N VAL A 364 -1.28 19.91 -11.50
CA VAL A 364 -1.23 18.51 -11.90
C VAL A 364 -1.16 18.43 -13.42
N ASN A 365 -0.24 17.60 -13.92
CA ASN A 365 -0.19 17.34 -15.35
C ASN A 365 -1.53 16.76 -15.81
N PRO A 366 -2.26 17.40 -16.74
CA PRO A 366 -3.59 16.97 -17.15
C PRO A 366 -3.61 15.60 -17.86
N GLN A 367 -2.45 15.11 -18.29
CA GLN A 367 -2.31 13.77 -18.87
C GLN A 367 -2.21 12.66 -17.82
N TRP A 368 -1.94 13.02 -16.56
CA TRP A 368 -1.86 12.05 -15.48
C TRP A 368 -3.24 11.57 -15.09
N THR A 369 -3.35 10.25 -14.96
CA THR A 369 -4.54 9.53 -14.50
C THR A 369 -4.08 8.48 -13.50
N SER A 370 -5.00 7.95 -12.69
CA SER A 370 -4.72 6.84 -11.78
C SER A 370 -4.04 5.64 -12.45
N ASP A 371 -4.30 5.46 -13.74
CA ASP A 371 -3.89 4.27 -14.49
C ASP A 371 -2.50 4.43 -15.11
N ASN A 372 -2.08 5.67 -15.39
CA ASN A 372 -0.83 5.95 -16.10
C ASN A 372 0.22 6.68 -15.25
N VAL A 373 -0.13 7.18 -14.06
CA VAL A 373 0.77 8.06 -13.31
C VAL A 373 2.05 7.33 -12.86
N LEU A 374 1.95 6.04 -12.53
CA LEU A 374 3.12 5.19 -12.22
C LEU A 374 4.03 4.97 -13.45
N ASP A 375 3.49 5.17 -14.65
CA ASP A 375 4.19 5.04 -15.90
C ASP A 375 4.87 6.35 -16.32
N GLN A 376 4.14 7.47 -16.21
CA GLN A 376 4.57 8.78 -16.70
C GLN A 376 5.32 9.65 -15.68
N CYS A 377 5.03 9.49 -14.39
CA CYS A 377 5.69 10.28 -13.34
C CYS A 377 7.05 9.67 -12.99
N SER A 378 8.05 10.53 -12.77
CA SER A 378 9.43 10.13 -12.48
C SER A 378 9.79 10.22 -10.99
N SER A 379 8.98 10.89 -10.18
CA SER A 379 9.23 11.12 -8.76
C SER A 379 7.96 10.95 -7.94
N PHE A 380 8.09 10.27 -6.80
CA PHE A 380 7.00 9.90 -5.91
C PHE A 380 7.36 10.14 -4.45
N LEU A 381 6.34 10.20 -3.59
CA LEU A 381 6.47 10.17 -2.14
C LEU A 381 5.83 8.88 -1.62
N LEU A 382 6.53 8.15 -0.76
CA LEU A 382 6.03 6.94 -0.13
C LEU A 382 5.01 7.30 0.97
N ASN A 383 3.78 6.79 0.86
CA ASN A 383 2.74 7.03 1.85
C ASN A 383 2.88 6.11 3.07
N ASN A 384 3.46 6.62 4.15
CA ASN A 384 3.49 5.95 5.46
C ASN A 384 2.11 5.96 6.16
N TRP A 385 1.18 6.80 5.71
CA TRP A 385 -0.16 6.96 6.31
C TRP A 385 -1.23 6.06 5.70
N ALA A 386 -0.84 5.08 4.88
CA ALA A 386 -1.78 4.21 4.19
C ALA A 386 -2.52 3.25 5.14
N SER A 387 -1.85 2.84 6.22
CA SER A 387 -2.38 1.95 7.25
C SER A 387 -1.59 2.11 8.55
N LEU A 388 -2.13 1.62 9.66
CA LEU A 388 -1.41 1.61 10.94
C LEU A 388 -0.11 0.80 10.83
N TYR A 389 -0.16 -0.33 10.12
CA TYR A 389 1.02 -1.14 9.83
C TYR A 389 2.10 -0.37 9.05
N SER A 390 1.69 0.36 8.01
CA SER A 390 2.63 1.19 7.22
C SER A 390 3.25 2.29 8.07
N TYR A 391 2.49 2.88 8.98
CA TYR A 391 2.98 3.89 9.90
C TYR A 391 4.04 3.32 10.87
N GLN A 392 3.76 2.15 11.46
CA GLN A 392 4.66 1.48 12.41
C GLN A 392 5.90 0.84 11.78
N SER A 393 5.82 0.38 10.52
CA SER A 393 6.91 -0.38 9.89
C SER A 393 7.85 0.47 9.03
N MET A 394 7.41 1.64 8.58
CA MET A 394 8.19 2.56 7.75
C MET A 394 8.85 3.67 8.57
N TRP A 395 8.49 3.81 9.85
CA TRP A 395 8.98 4.83 10.77
C TRP A 395 9.58 4.21 12.03
#